data_AF-A0A526Z3X9-F1
#
_entry.id   AF-A0A526Z3X9-F1
#
_cell.length_a   1.000
_cell.length_b   1.000
_cell.length_c   1.000
_cell.angle_alpha   90.00
_cell.angle_beta   90.00
_cell.angle_gamma   90.00
#
_symmetry.space_group_name_H-M   'P 1'
#
loop_
_entity.id
_entity.type
_entity.pdbx_description
1 polymer ?
#
loop_
_entity_poly.entity_id
_entity_poly.type
_entity_poly.pdbx_seq_one_letter_code
_entity_poly.pdbx_strand_id
1 'polypeptide(L)'
;LGIADAVTVLARTGAEADAAATLIANAVDLPGHPAIERMPARDLAPDSDLGDRLVTQAVGALSSGEIAAALDRGLAVAEDFRRHGLIAASALFLAGQARIAGPMALVAPNEKSRKEIAHA
;
A
#
# COMPACT_ATOMS: atom_id res chain seq x y z
N LEU A 1 5.02 0.83 10.17
CA LEU A 1 4.94 0.27 8.80
C LEU A 1 4.13 1.24 7.96
N GLY A 2 3.98 0.99 6.66
CA GLY A 2 3.21 1.88 5.78
C GLY A 2 1.70 1.83 6.02
N ILE A 3 0.96 2.53 5.17
CA ILE A 3 -0.50 2.70 5.28
C ILE A 3 -1.26 2.32 4.00
N ALA A 4 -0.60 1.78 2.96
CA ALA A 4 -1.31 1.34 1.77
C ALA A 4 -2.41 0.32 2.09
N ASP A 5 -3.56 0.44 1.43
CA ASP A 5 -4.62 -0.58 1.50
C ASP A 5 -4.23 -1.84 0.74
N ALA A 6 -3.58 -1.64 -0.41
CA ALA A 6 -3.12 -2.72 -1.27
C ALA A 6 -1.96 -2.26 -2.16
N VAL A 7 -1.08 -3.20 -2.50
CA VAL A 7 -0.07 -3.04 -3.54
C VAL A 7 -0.04 -4.30 -4.40
N THR A 8 -0.19 -4.13 -5.71
CA THR A 8 -0.05 -5.20 -6.69
C THR A 8 1.23 -4.98 -7.47
N VAL A 9 2.07 -6.01 -7.58
CA VAL A 9 3.35 -5.94 -8.30
C VAL A 9 3.41 -6.98 -9.40
N LEU A 10 3.85 -6.56 -10.59
CA LEU A 10 4.22 -7.44 -11.68
C LEU A 10 5.75 -7.55 -11.74
N ALA A 11 6.28 -8.73 -11.50
CA ALA A 11 7.71 -9.05 -11.57
C ALA A 11 7.91 -10.39 -12.30
N ARG A 12 9.18 -10.85 -12.46
CA ARG A 12 9.45 -12.12 -13.15
C ARG A 12 8.99 -13.33 -12.33
N THR A 13 9.01 -13.20 -11.01
CA THR A 13 8.61 -14.27 -10.09
C THR A 13 7.68 -13.74 -9.00
N GLY A 14 6.91 -14.64 -8.40
CA GLY A 14 6.05 -14.32 -7.25
C GLY A 14 6.84 -13.83 -6.03
N ALA A 15 8.02 -14.41 -5.76
CA ALA A 15 8.86 -14.01 -4.64
C ALA A 15 9.42 -12.58 -4.80
N GLU A 16 9.87 -12.22 -6.01
CA GLU A 16 10.29 -10.84 -6.32
C GLU A 16 9.11 -9.87 -6.17
N ALA A 17 7.92 -10.26 -6.67
CA ALA A 17 6.72 -9.44 -6.55
C ALA A 17 6.31 -9.22 -5.09
N ASP A 18 6.34 -10.25 -4.26
CA ASP A 18 5.96 -10.20 -2.85
C ASP A 18 6.93 -9.35 -2.01
N ALA A 19 8.23 -9.52 -2.23
CA ALA A 19 9.25 -8.70 -1.59
C ALA A 19 9.11 -7.23 -1.99
N ALA A 20 8.92 -6.95 -3.28
CA ALA A 20 8.71 -5.59 -3.76
C ALA A 20 7.41 -4.98 -3.23
N ALA A 21 6.31 -5.74 -3.22
CA ALA A 21 5.02 -5.29 -2.70
C ALA A 21 5.13 -4.88 -1.23
N THR A 22 5.80 -5.69 -0.41
CA THR A 22 6.06 -5.39 1.00
C THR A 22 6.85 -4.10 1.17
N LEU A 23 7.91 -3.88 0.38
CA LEU A 23 8.73 -2.67 0.48
C LEU A 23 7.98 -1.43 -0.02
N ILE A 24 7.23 -1.54 -1.12
CA ILE A 24 6.44 -0.45 -1.69
C ILE A 24 5.29 -0.07 -0.76
N ALA A 25 4.56 -1.05 -0.21
CA ALA A 25 3.48 -0.80 0.75
C ALA A 25 3.99 -0.08 1.99
N ASN A 26 5.16 -0.48 2.50
CA ASN A 26 5.83 0.21 3.60
C ASN A 26 6.29 1.63 3.26
N ALA A 27 6.58 1.90 1.99
CA ALA A 27 6.95 3.22 1.52
C ALA A 27 5.76 4.17 1.34
N VAL A 28 4.54 3.66 1.11
CA VAL A 28 3.31 4.46 1.19
C VAL A 28 3.07 4.82 2.65
N ASP A 29 3.47 6.02 3.05
CA ASP A 29 3.43 6.42 4.47
C ASP A 29 3.47 7.95 4.65
N LEU A 30 3.15 8.42 5.86
CA LEU A 30 3.39 9.79 6.33
C LEU A 30 4.07 9.72 7.71
N PRO A 31 5.42 9.76 7.75
CA PRO A 31 6.15 9.66 9.00
C PRO A 31 5.80 10.80 9.96
N GLY A 32 5.51 10.48 11.21
CA GLY A 32 5.17 11.46 12.25
C GLY A 32 3.77 12.09 12.13
N HIS A 33 2.94 11.65 11.18
CA HIS A 33 1.59 12.19 11.02
C HIS A 33 0.70 11.83 12.22
N PRO A 34 -0.01 12.79 12.84
CA PRO A 34 -0.76 12.56 14.08
C PRO A 34 -1.96 11.63 13.91
N ALA A 35 -2.53 11.54 12.71
CA ALA A 35 -3.61 10.61 12.42
C ALA A 35 -3.14 9.18 12.13
N ILE A 36 -1.84 8.87 12.19
CA ILE A 36 -1.33 7.50 11.99
C ILE A 36 -0.75 7.01 13.31
N GLU A 37 -1.54 6.21 14.01
CA GLU A 37 -1.16 5.59 15.27
C GLU A 37 -0.25 4.40 15.01
N ARG A 38 0.87 4.36 15.71
CA ARG A 38 1.84 3.27 15.60
C ARG A 38 2.23 2.76 16.97
N MET A 39 2.46 1.47 17.05
CA MET A 39 2.92 0.80 18.25
C MET A 39 3.92 -0.30 17.90
N PRO A 40 4.77 -0.76 18.83
CA PRO A 40 5.61 -1.93 18.62
C PRO A 40 4.78 -3.15 18.24
N ALA A 41 5.25 -3.94 17.28
CA ALA A 41 4.53 -5.13 16.83
C ALA A 41 4.23 -6.12 17.98
N ARG A 42 5.19 -6.29 18.89
CA ARG A 42 5.06 -7.16 20.08
C ARG A 42 3.92 -6.75 21.02
N ASP A 43 3.58 -5.47 21.06
CA ASP A 43 2.53 -4.96 21.95
C ASP A 43 1.13 -5.26 21.36
N LEU A 44 1.04 -5.50 20.04
CA LEU A 44 -0.18 -5.94 19.35
C LEU A 44 -0.27 -7.48 19.31
N ALA A 45 0.85 -8.15 19.01
CA ALA A 45 0.98 -9.59 18.93
C ALA A 45 2.32 -10.00 19.60
N PRO A 46 2.30 -10.53 20.84
CA PRO A 46 3.51 -10.81 21.62
C PRO A 46 4.53 -11.73 20.97
N ASP A 47 4.09 -12.58 20.05
CA ASP A 47 4.89 -13.53 19.27
C ASP A 47 5.27 -13.01 17.87
N SER A 48 5.02 -11.72 17.59
CA SER A 48 5.38 -11.11 16.31
C SER A 48 6.89 -11.15 16.06
N ASP A 49 7.26 -11.67 14.89
CA ASP A 49 8.61 -11.67 14.32
C ASP A 49 9.18 -10.26 14.06
N LEU A 50 8.32 -9.24 14.01
CA LEU A 50 8.71 -7.84 13.85
C LEU A 50 9.20 -7.18 15.15
N GLY A 51 8.93 -7.78 16.32
CA GLY A 51 9.48 -7.34 17.60
C GLY A 51 9.17 -5.89 17.97
N ASP A 52 10.21 -5.05 18.15
CA ASP A 52 10.07 -3.62 18.52
C ASP A 52 9.68 -2.71 17.35
N ARG A 53 9.58 -3.26 16.13
CA ARG A 53 9.30 -2.46 14.95
C ARG A 53 7.91 -1.83 15.08
N LEU A 54 7.85 -0.51 14.89
CA LEU A 54 6.58 0.22 14.89
C LEU A 54 5.72 -0.21 13.69
N VAL A 55 4.56 -0.77 13.96
CA VAL A 55 3.53 -1.13 12.99
C VAL A 55 2.38 -0.13 13.04
N THR A 56 1.61 -0.05 11.95
CA THR A 56 0.43 0.81 11.89
C THR A 56 -0.69 0.12 12.66
N GLN A 57 -1.18 0.77 13.73
CA GLN A 57 -2.31 0.26 14.52
C GLN A 57 -3.63 0.82 14.00
N ALA A 58 -3.65 2.12 13.70
CA ALA A 58 -4.83 2.80 13.18
C ALA A 58 -4.42 3.95 12.25
N VAL A 59 -5.29 4.23 11.28
CA VAL A 59 -5.20 5.38 10.39
C VAL A 59 -6.51 6.16 10.51
N GLY A 60 -6.43 7.37 11.04
CA GLY A 60 -7.53 8.32 11.11
C GLY A 60 -7.82 8.98 9.77
N ALA A 61 -8.68 10.00 9.78
CA ALA A 61 -9.03 10.72 8.56
C ALA A 61 -7.79 11.44 7.96
N LEU A 62 -7.53 11.17 6.68
CA LEU A 62 -6.52 11.85 5.88
C LEU A 62 -7.20 12.69 4.79
N SER A 63 -6.67 13.87 4.55
CA SER A 63 -7.07 14.70 3.42
C SER A 63 -6.64 14.05 2.09
N SER A 64 -7.29 14.44 1.00
CA SER A 64 -6.91 13.97 -0.33
C SER A 64 -5.46 14.32 -0.71
N GLY A 65 -4.92 15.43 -0.18
CA GLY A 65 -3.52 15.83 -0.39
C GLY A 65 -2.54 14.95 0.38
N GLU A 66 -2.87 14.57 1.62
CA GLU A 66 -2.06 13.65 2.43
C GLU A 66 -2.04 12.24 1.84
N ILE A 67 -3.20 11.75 1.37
CA ILE A 67 -3.31 10.48 0.65
C ILE A 67 -2.43 10.51 -0.61
N ALA A 68 -2.52 11.59 -1.40
CA ALA A 68 -1.68 11.76 -2.58
C ALA A 68 -0.19 11.75 -2.22
N ALA A 69 0.23 12.48 -1.19
CA ALA A 69 1.63 12.53 -0.75
C ALA A 69 2.15 11.16 -0.29
N ALA A 70 1.34 10.40 0.46
CA ALA A 70 1.69 9.05 0.88
C ALA A 70 1.88 8.12 -0.33
N LEU A 71 0.93 8.16 -1.28
CA LEU A 71 0.99 7.37 -2.51
C LEU A 71 2.18 7.77 -3.39
N ASP A 72 2.50 9.05 -3.49
CA ASP A 72 3.63 9.53 -4.28
C ASP A 72 4.97 9.05 -3.70
N ARG A 73 5.09 8.94 -2.37
CA ARG A 73 6.27 8.31 -1.74
C ARG A 73 6.41 6.84 -2.09
N GLY A 74 5.31 6.07 -2.08
CA GLY A 74 5.32 4.68 -2.53
C GLY A 74 5.64 4.55 -4.03
N LEU A 75 5.05 5.42 -4.85
CA LEU A 75 5.30 5.45 -6.30
C LEU A 75 6.76 5.71 -6.62
N ALA A 76 7.44 6.60 -5.89
CA ALA A 76 8.85 6.87 -6.07
C ALA A 76 9.72 5.60 -5.89
N VAL A 77 9.42 4.79 -4.88
CA VAL A 77 10.10 3.49 -4.64
C VAL A 77 9.77 2.49 -5.74
N ALA A 78 8.50 2.39 -6.14
CA ALA A 78 8.09 1.51 -7.22
C ALA A 78 8.76 1.85 -8.56
N GLU A 79 8.84 3.12 -8.91
CA GLU A 79 9.56 3.58 -10.10
C GLU A 79 11.06 3.32 -10.01
N ASP A 80 11.64 3.40 -8.80
CA ASP A 80 13.03 3.02 -8.60
C ASP A 80 13.27 1.54 -8.85
N PHE A 81 12.44 0.66 -8.29
CA PHE A 81 12.51 -0.77 -8.56
C PHE A 81 12.32 -1.09 -10.04
N ARG A 82 11.41 -0.37 -10.72
CA ARG A 82 11.18 -0.53 -12.15
C ARG A 82 12.39 -0.11 -12.97
N ARG A 83 13.00 1.04 -12.67
CA ARG A 83 14.23 1.51 -13.35
C ARG A 83 15.39 0.54 -13.18
N HIS A 84 15.49 -0.11 -12.03
CA HIS A 84 16.49 -1.15 -11.76
C HIS A 84 16.13 -2.54 -12.32
N GLY A 85 14.98 -2.68 -13.00
CA GLY A 85 14.54 -3.95 -13.59
C GLY A 85 14.16 -5.03 -12.57
N LEU A 86 13.86 -4.62 -11.33
CA LEU A 86 13.39 -5.51 -10.26
C LEU A 86 11.92 -5.86 -10.43
N ILE A 87 11.14 -4.91 -10.94
CA ILE A 87 9.72 -5.10 -11.28
C ILE A 87 9.44 -4.55 -12.68
N ALA A 88 8.39 -5.06 -13.33
CA ALA A 88 7.89 -4.52 -14.59
C ALA A 88 6.91 -3.36 -14.36
N ALA A 89 6.03 -3.51 -13.37
CA ALA A 89 5.02 -2.51 -13.02
C ALA A 89 4.48 -2.73 -11.61
N SER A 90 3.84 -1.72 -11.03
CA SER A 90 3.06 -1.86 -9.79
C SER A 90 1.87 -0.92 -9.73
N ALA A 91 0.84 -1.30 -8.97
CA ALA A 91 -0.25 -0.43 -8.58
C ALA A 91 -0.36 -0.34 -7.07
N LEU A 92 -0.55 0.88 -6.56
CA LEU A 92 -0.62 1.21 -5.14
C LEU A 92 -1.97 1.87 -4.88
N PHE A 93 -2.63 1.48 -3.79
CA PHE A 93 -3.96 1.96 -3.43
C PHE A 93 -3.99 2.48 -1.99
N LEU A 94 -4.65 3.62 -1.79
CA LEU A 94 -4.90 4.20 -0.47
C LEU A 94 -6.17 5.04 -0.50
N ALA A 95 -7.13 4.72 0.37
CA ALA A 95 -8.38 5.45 0.58
C ALA A 95 -9.11 5.79 -0.74
N GLY A 96 -9.19 4.81 -1.65
CA GLY A 96 -9.86 4.95 -2.95
C GLY A 96 -9.07 5.69 -4.03
N GLN A 97 -7.87 6.21 -3.71
CA GLN A 97 -6.94 6.75 -4.70
C GLN A 97 -5.90 5.70 -5.11
N ALA A 98 -5.32 5.88 -6.30
CA ALA A 98 -4.31 4.97 -6.82
C ALA A 98 -3.12 5.69 -7.47
N ARG A 99 -1.99 4.99 -7.54
CA ARG A 99 -0.83 5.31 -8.39
C ARG A 99 -0.36 4.05 -9.11
N ILE A 100 0.16 4.24 -10.32
CA ILE A 100 0.65 3.15 -11.15
C ILE A 100 2.08 3.50 -11.58
N ALA A 101 3.01 2.56 -11.38
CA ALA A 101 4.35 2.59 -11.92
C ALA A 101 4.44 1.64 -13.12
N GLY A 102 5.00 2.11 -14.24
CA GLY A 102 5.12 1.32 -15.47
C GLY A 102 3.79 0.99 -16.17
N PRO A 103 3.84 0.19 -17.24
CA PRO A 103 2.66 -0.15 -18.03
C PRO A 103 1.83 -1.24 -17.32
N MET A 104 0.80 -0.82 -16.59
CA MET A 104 -0.19 -1.71 -15.99
C MET A 104 -1.59 -1.25 -16.39
N ALA A 105 -2.34 -2.12 -17.07
CA ALA A 105 -3.75 -1.88 -17.34
C ALA A 105 -4.57 -2.42 -16.17
N LEU A 106 -5.09 -1.53 -15.33
CA LEU A 106 -6.07 -1.87 -14.31
C LEU A 106 -7.46 -1.56 -14.83
N VAL A 107 -8.34 -2.55 -14.83
CA VAL A 107 -9.77 -2.34 -15.06
C VAL A 107 -10.41 -2.11 -13.69
N ALA A 108 -10.95 -0.92 -13.45
CA ALA A 108 -11.72 -0.66 -12.24
C ALA A 108 -12.99 -1.53 -12.25
N PRO A 109 -13.34 -2.22 -11.14
CA PRO A 109 -14.63 -2.88 -11.02
C PRO A 109 -15.75 -1.85 -11.18
N ASN A 110 -16.69 -2.12 -12.10
CA ASN A 110 -17.82 -1.27 -12.38
C ASN A 110 -18.68 -1.05 -11.11
N GLU A 111 -19.03 0.19 -10.80
CA GLU A 111 -19.80 0.60 -9.62
C GLU A 111 -21.19 -0.08 -9.52
N LYS A 112 -21.66 -0.70 -10.62
CA LYS A 112 -22.98 -1.33 -10.74
C LYS A 112 -23.16 -2.61 -9.91
N SER A 113 -22.11 -3.30 -9.47
CA SER A 113 -22.26 -4.57 -8.73
C SER A 113 -22.69 -4.42 -7.26
N ARG A 114 -22.82 -3.19 -6.73
CA ARG A 114 -23.22 -2.97 -5.33
C ARG A 114 -24.75 -2.89 -5.10
N LYS A 115 -25.57 -2.98 -6.15
CA LYS A 115 -27.04 -2.84 -6.04
C LYS A 115 -27.85 -4.14 -6.00
N GLU A 116 -27.23 -5.32 -6.10
CA GLU A 116 -28.00 -6.59 -6.22
C GLU A 116 -28.04 -7.47 -4.97
N ILE A 117 -27.64 -6.99 -3.80
CA ILE A 117 -27.83 -7.74 -2.54
C ILE A 117 -28.74 -6.96 -1.58
N ALA A 118 -29.99 -6.79 -1.99
CA ALA A 118 -31.08 -6.40 -1.11
C ALA A 118 -32.39 -7.04 -1.57
N HIS A 119 -32.53 -8.36 -1.37
CA HIS A 119 -33.85 -8.99 -1.32
C HIS A 119 -33.84 -10.34 -0.59
N ALA A 120 -34.37 -10.35 0.63
CA ALA A 120 -35.37 -11.28 1.18
C ALA A 120 -35.54 -10.99 2.68
#